data_AF-A0A960UMU2-F1
#
_entry.id   AF-A0A960UMU2-F1
#
_cell.length_a   1.000
_cell.length_b   1.000
_cell.length_c   1.000
_cell.angle_alpha   90.00
_cell.angle_beta   90.00
_cell.angle_gamma   90.00
#
_symmetry.space_group_name_H-M   'P 1'
#
loop_
_entity.id
_entity.type
_entity.pdbx_description
1 polymer ?
#
loop_
_entity_poly.entity_id
_entity_poly.type
_entity_poly.pdbx_seq_one_letter_code
_entity_poly.pdbx_strand_id
1 'polypeptide(L)'
;MSSKTGLACIILDLMNTIMYGEDRFGPEQDYLATYRAMGGRICDAHELNEIIAGLLQSLEADYRDESRHTVKPAWWHLNRLLAREHPGIAEKTTERIALNLAFAWHETGYIDKDVAHALRRLSHSYSIVILSNLWGAPFFCERIIRKLELSECFQARLYSSEWQLKKPHTAFYRAALKKAG
;
A
#
# COMPACT_ATOMS: atom_id res chain seq x y z
N MET A 1 -12.78 -41.06 5.98
CA MET A 1 -12.22 -39.69 6.02
C MET A 1 -12.06 -39.24 4.57
N SER A 2 -13.01 -38.46 4.06
CA SER A 2 -12.97 -37.96 2.68
C SER A 2 -11.91 -36.86 2.60
N SER A 3 -10.90 -37.04 1.74
CA SER A 3 -9.92 -36.01 1.44
C SER A 3 -10.66 -34.85 0.78
N LYS A 4 -10.70 -33.68 1.44
CA LYS A 4 -11.15 -32.44 0.80
C LYS A 4 -10.15 -32.06 -0.29
N THR A 5 -10.31 -32.64 -1.48
CA THR A 5 -9.80 -32.10 -2.73
C THR A 5 -10.69 -30.90 -3.09
N GLY A 6 -10.40 -29.74 -2.52
CA GLY A 6 -11.11 -28.49 -2.75
C GLY A 6 -10.19 -27.30 -2.48
N LEU A 7 -10.49 -26.14 -3.08
CA LEU A 7 -9.80 -24.88 -2.79
C LEU A 7 -9.83 -24.63 -1.28
N ALA A 8 -8.65 -24.59 -0.65
CA ALA A 8 -8.51 -24.39 0.79
C ALA A 8 -8.25 -22.92 1.16
N CYS A 9 -7.68 -22.15 0.24
CA CYS A 9 -7.23 -20.79 0.46
C CYS A 9 -7.44 -19.92 -0.78
N ILE A 10 -7.78 -18.64 -0.56
CA ILE A 10 -7.85 -17.60 -1.58
C ILE A 10 -6.79 -16.55 -1.24
N ILE A 11 -5.82 -16.35 -2.13
CA ILE A 11 -4.87 -15.24 -2.05
C ILE A 11 -5.35 -14.14 -2.99
N LEU A 12 -5.61 -12.96 -2.45
CA LEU A 12 -6.09 -11.80 -3.20
C LEU A 12 -5.01 -10.71 -3.25
N ASP A 13 -4.94 -10.03 -4.38
CA ASP A 13 -4.35 -8.69 -4.41
C ASP A 13 -5.28 -7.69 -3.70
N LEU A 14 -4.74 -6.54 -3.30
CA LEU A 14 -5.55 -5.45 -2.75
C LEU A 14 -6.04 -4.53 -3.87
N MET A 15 -5.10 -3.86 -4.52
CA MET A 15 -5.36 -2.84 -5.54
C MET A 15 -5.97 -3.46 -6.81
N ASN A 16 -6.93 -2.76 -7.41
CA ASN A 16 -7.74 -3.17 -8.56
C ASN A 16 -8.44 -4.53 -8.41
N THR A 17 -8.51 -5.10 -7.21
CA THR A 17 -9.12 -6.40 -6.94
C THR A 17 -10.24 -6.29 -5.92
N ILE A 18 -9.91 -5.79 -4.72
CA ILE A 18 -10.93 -5.51 -3.69
C ILE A 18 -10.96 -4.05 -3.26
N MET A 19 -9.90 -3.30 -3.53
CA MET A 19 -9.80 -1.87 -3.34
C MET A 19 -9.69 -1.18 -4.70
N TYR A 20 -10.51 -0.15 -4.92
CA TYR A 20 -10.66 0.59 -6.17
C TYR A 20 -10.42 2.08 -5.97
N GLY A 21 -10.14 2.82 -7.04
CA GLY A 21 -9.88 4.27 -6.98
C GLY A 21 -8.62 4.63 -6.19
N GLU A 22 -7.71 3.69 -6.07
CA GLU A 22 -6.33 3.80 -5.57
C GLU A 22 -5.44 4.61 -6.51
N ASP A 23 -4.15 4.74 -6.15
CA ASP A 23 -3.11 5.34 -6.99
C ASP A 23 -3.51 6.71 -7.57
N ARG A 24 -4.11 7.55 -6.72
CA ARG A 24 -4.54 8.91 -7.07
C ARG A 24 -3.34 9.84 -7.08
N PHE A 25 -2.52 9.68 -8.12
CA PHE A 25 -1.27 10.42 -8.33
C PHE A 25 -1.31 11.35 -9.54
N GLY A 26 -2.51 11.67 -10.04
CA GLY A 26 -2.70 12.59 -11.16
C GLY A 26 -2.47 14.06 -10.79
N PRO A 27 -2.29 14.94 -11.79
CA PRO A 27 -2.08 16.38 -11.57
C PRO A 27 -3.31 17.10 -10.99
N GLU A 28 -4.49 16.48 -11.02
CA GLU A 28 -5.73 17.01 -10.47
C GLU A 28 -5.84 16.87 -8.94
N GLN A 29 -4.87 16.20 -8.31
CA GLN A 29 -4.90 15.89 -6.89
C GLN A 29 -4.47 17.08 -6.04
N ASP A 30 -5.20 17.35 -4.96
CA ASP A 30 -4.84 18.39 -3.99
C ASP A 30 -3.89 17.82 -2.92
N TYR A 31 -2.62 17.65 -3.31
CA TYR A 31 -1.59 17.17 -2.39
C TYR A 31 -1.39 18.12 -1.20
N LEU A 32 -1.60 19.43 -1.39
CA LEU A 32 -1.44 20.42 -0.34
C LEU A 32 -2.49 20.20 0.76
N ALA A 33 -3.76 20.08 0.41
CA ALA A 33 -4.82 19.81 1.39
C ALA A 33 -4.54 18.52 2.18
N THR A 34 -4.18 17.42 1.51
CA THR A 34 -3.86 16.16 2.18
C THR A 34 -2.65 16.31 3.11
N TYR A 35 -1.54 16.88 2.63
CA TYR A 35 -0.32 17.08 3.41
C TYR A 35 -0.57 17.95 4.65
N ARG A 36 -1.37 19.01 4.52
CA ARG A 36 -1.79 19.87 5.65
C ARG A 36 -2.65 19.10 6.65
N ALA A 37 -3.57 18.26 6.17
CA ALA A 37 -4.37 17.39 7.03
C ALA A 37 -3.53 16.34 7.78
N MET A 38 -2.39 15.93 7.22
CA MET A 38 -1.41 15.05 7.88
C MET A 38 -0.43 15.80 8.81
N GLY A 39 -0.62 17.10 9.01
CA GLY A 39 0.16 17.93 9.93
C GLY A 39 1.37 18.62 9.30
N GLY A 40 1.56 18.51 7.99
CA GLY A 40 2.61 19.19 7.25
C GLY A 40 2.41 20.70 7.21
N ARG A 41 3.51 21.47 7.19
CA ARG A 41 3.42 22.94 7.33
C ARG A 41 4.25 23.79 6.38
N ILE A 42 5.31 23.24 5.80
CA ILE A 42 6.29 24.09 5.14
C ILE A 42 6.19 24.08 3.62
N CYS A 43 5.78 22.96 3.02
CA CYS A 43 5.72 22.85 1.57
C CYS A 43 4.52 23.62 1.02
N ASP A 44 4.73 24.33 -0.09
CA ASP A 44 3.63 24.81 -0.92
C ASP A 44 3.13 23.73 -1.90
N ALA A 45 2.12 24.06 -2.70
CA ALA A 45 1.53 23.11 -3.65
C ALA A 45 2.51 22.71 -4.77
N HIS A 46 3.38 23.61 -5.20
CA HIS A 46 4.33 23.34 -6.28
C HIS A 46 5.40 22.36 -5.81
N GLU A 47 6.01 22.63 -4.65
CA GLU A 47 6.99 21.73 -4.03
C GLU A 47 6.41 20.33 -3.78
N LEU A 48 5.15 20.22 -3.34
CA LEU A 48 4.50 18.93 -3.12
C LEU A 48 4.31 18.15 -4.42
N ASN A 49 3.93 18.81 -5.51
CA ASN A 49 3.80 18.17 -6.81
C ASN A 49 5.17 17.65 -7.30
N GLU A 50 6.23 18.44 -7.15
CA GLU A 50 7.59 18.03 -7.52
C GLU A 50 8.08 16.83 -6.69
N ILE A 51 7.89 16.89 -5.37
CA ILE A 51 8.29 15.80 -4.45
C ILE A 51 7.54 14.50 -4.78
N ILE A 52 6.23 14.57 -5.01
CA ILE A 52 5.42 13.38 -5.32
C ILE A 52 5.81 12.83 -6.70
N ALA A 53 5.98 13.67 -7.71
CA ALA A 53 6.42 13.25 -9.04
C ALA A 53 7.82 12.59 -9.00
N GLY A 54 8.78 13.20 -8.30
CA GLY A 54 10.12 12.64 -8.13
C GLY A 54 10.13 11.32 -7.36
N LEU A 55 9.27 11.20 -6.34
CA LEU A 55 9.09 9.96 -5.59
C LEU A 55 8.53 8.85 -6.48
N LEU A 56 7.47 9.12 -7.25
CA LEU A 56 6.86 8.16 -8.17
C LEU A 56 7.85 7.69 -9.22
N GLN A 57 8.60 8.61 -9.82
CA GLN A 57 9.64 8.27 -10.80
C GLN A 57 10.67 7.29 -10.19
N SER A 58 11.11 7.55 -8.96
CA SER A 58 12.07 6.67 -8.29
C SER A 58 11.48 5.30 -7.92
N LEU A 59 10.21 5.25 -7.50
CA LEU A 59 9.51 4.01 -7.17
C LEU A 59 9.29 3.16 -8.43
N GLU A 60 8.82 3.77 -9.52
CA GLU A 60 8.61 3.08 -10.79
C GLU A 60 9.90 2.51 -11.36
N ALA A 61 11.00 3.25 -11.28
CA ALA A 61 12.31 2.77 -11.73
C ALA A 61 12.74 1.50 -10.99
N ASP A 62 12.62 1.49 -9.65
CA ASP A 62 12.93 0.32 -8.84
C ASP A 62 11.91 -0.81 -9.03
N TYR A 63 10.65 -0.49 -9.32
CA TYR A 63 9.60 -1.47 -9.53
C TYR A 63 9.71 -2.18 -10.89
N ARG A 64 10.14 -1.48 -11.95
CA ARG A 64 10.37 -2.06 -13.29
C ARG A 64 11.59 -2.97 -13.37
N ASP A 65 12.52 -2.88 -12.41
CA ASP A 65 13.63 -3.83 -12.33
C ASP A 65 13.11 -5.21 -11.90
N GLU A 66 12.90 -6.10 -12.89
CA GLU A 66 12.41 -7.46 -12.70
C GLU A 66 13.46 -8.38 -12.05
N SER A 67 14.75 -8.02 -12.15
CA SER A 67 15.84 -8.76 -11.52
C SER A 67 15.85 -8.58 -10.00
N ARG A 68 15.21 -7.52 -9.50
CA ARG A 68 15.04 -7.25 -8.08
C ARG A 68 13.72 -7.80 -7.59
N HIS A 69 13.80 -8.76 -6.67
CA HIS A 69 12.62 -9.28 -5.97
C HIS A 69 12.39 -8.61 -4.62
N THR A 70 13.35 -7.80 -4.17
CA THR A 70 13.20 -6.94 -3.01
C THR A 70 12.74 -5.56 -3.43
N VAL A 71 11.96 -4.91 -2.56
CA VAL A 71 11.50 -3.53 -2.79
C VAL A 71 11.87 -2.64 -1.63
N LYS A 72 12.18 -1.38 -1.96
CA LYS A 72 12.27 -0.33 -0.97
C LYS A 72 10.91 0.37 -0.89
N PRO A 73 10.39 0.59 0.33
CA PRO A 73 9.12 1.29 0.52
C PRO A 73 9.25 2.78 0.18
N ALA A 74 8.12 3.45 -0.06
CA ALA A 74 8.04 4.86 -0.43
C ALA A 74 8.81 5.77 0.53
N TRP A 75 8.74 5.53 1.85
CA TRP A 75 9.48 6.34 2.83
C TRP A 75 10.99 6.34 2.60
N TRP A 76 11.55 5.24 2.08
CA TRP A 76 12.99 5.14 1.80
C TRP A 76 13.37 6.02 0.61
N HIS A 77 12.59 5.94 -0.47
CA HIS A 77 12.77 6.77 -1.65
C HIS A 77 12.57 8.25 -1.33
N LEU A 78 11.52 8.57 -0.57
CA LEU A 78 11.21 9.92 -0.12
C LEU A 78 12.38 10.50 0.68
N ASN A 79 12.92 9.76 1.65
CA ASN A 79 14.04 10.25 2.44
C ASN A 79 15.29 10.52 1.58
N ARG A 80 15.57 9.68 0.58
CA ARG A 80 16.69 9.93 -0.34
C ARG A 80 16.46 11.14 -1.24
N LEU A 81 15.23 11.28 -1.76
CA LEU A 81 14.84 12.42 -2.58
C LEU A 81 14.99 13.73 -1.78
N LEU A 82 14.38 13.80 -0.59
CA LEU A 82 14.44 14.98 0.27
C LEU A 82 15.88 15.31 0.66
N ALA A 83 16.71 14.33 1.01
CA ALA A 83 18.10 14.58 1.35
C ALA A 83 18.91 15.17 0.19
N ARG A 84 18.58 14.82 -1.06
CA ARG A 84 19.27 15.29 -2.26
C ARG A 84 18.78 16.67 -2.72
N GLU A 85 17.47 16.87 -2.70
CA GLU A 85 16.82 18.00 -3.41
C GLU A 85 16.17 19.00 -2.47
N HIS A 86 15.79 18.57 -1.26
CA HIS A 86 15.08 19.42 -0.30
C HIS A 86 15.64 19.27 1.14
N PRO A 87 16.93 19.58 1.37
CA PRO A 87 17.58 19.31 2.67
C PRO A 87 16.88 19.98 3.85
N GLY A 88 16.34 21.20 3.66
CA GLY A 88 15.58 21.91 4.70
C GLY A 88 14.26 21.22 5.12
N ILE A 89 13.70 20.36 4.27
CA ILE A 89 12.57 19.48 4.59
C ILE A 89 13.08 18.18 5.22
N ALA A 90 14.18 17.62 4.69
CA ALA A 90 14.76 16.34 5.12
C ALA A 90 15.12 16.30 6.62
N GLU A 91 15.51 17.44 7.19
CA GLU A 91 15.84 17.55 8.62
C GLU A 91 14.60 17.59 9.53
N LYS A 92 13.42 17.87 8.98
CA LYS A 92 12.19 18.07 9.75
C LYS A 92 11.35 16.79 9.78
N THR A 93 11.46 16.06 10.87
CA THR A 93 10.74 14.78 11.07
C THR A 93 9.23 14.88 10.84
N THR A 94 8.56 15.92 11.35
CA THR A 94 7.12 16.11 11.15
C THR A 94 6.75 16.22 9.67
N GLU A 95 7.58 16.89 8.87
CA GLU A 95 7.31 17.11 7.45
C GLU A 95 7.50 15.82 6.65
N ARG A 96 8.54 15.04 6.97
CA ARG A 96 8.74 13.71 6.38
C ARG A 96 7.59 12.76 6.71
N ILE A 97 7.10 12.79 7.94
CA ILE A 97 5.94 11.98 8.37
C ILE A 97 4.70 12.41 7.59
N ALA A 98 4.42 13.71 7.51
CA ALA A 98 3.27 14.23 6.78
C ALA A 98 3.31 13.88 5.29
N LEU A 99 4.48 14.00 4.64
CA LEU A 99 4.68 13.61 3.25
C LEU A 99 4.45 12.11 3.02
N ASN A 100 5.01 11.26 3.89
CA ASN A 100 4.83 9.82 3.78
C ASN A 100 3.36 9.40 3.98
N LEU A 101 2.65 10.04 4.92
CA LEU A 101 1.23 9.81 5.13
C LEU A 101 0.39 10.35 3.97
N ALA A 102 0.72 11.51 3.43
CA ALA A 102 0.03 12.06 2.26
C ALA A 102 0.18 11.10 1.07
N PHE A 103 1.40 10.62 0.78
CA PHE A 103 1.61 9.63 -0.27
C PHE A 103 0.77 8.36 -0.05
N ALA A 104 0.82 7.77 1.15
CA ALA A 104 0.04 6.57 1.48
C ALA A 104 -1.48 6.79 1.40
N TRP A 105 -1.96 8.00 1.69
CA TRP A 105 -3.35 8.37 1.50
C TRP A 105 -3.75 8.35 0.02
N HIS A 106 -2.93 8.96 -0.84
CA HIS A 106 -3.17 9.02 -2.29
C HIS A 106 -3.07 7.63 -2.95
N GLU A 107 -2.19 6.76 -2.46
CA GLU A 107 -2.13 5.36 -2.86
C GLU A 107 -3.39 4.57 -2.45
N THR A 108 -4.03 4.91 -1.33
CA THR A 108 -5.14 4.10 -0.80
C THR A 108 -6.46 4.39 -1.50
N GLY A 109 -7.16 3.37 -1.99
CA GLY A 109 -8.50 3.46 -2.60
C GLY A 109 -9.67 3.31 -1.62
N TYR A 110 -10.80 2.79 -2.10
CA TYR A 110 -11.99 2.42 -1.34
C TYR A 110 -12.40 0.97 -1.63
N ILE A 111 -13.13 0.33 -0.71
CA ILE A 111 -13.71 -1.00 -0.92
C ILE A 111 -15.22 -0.83 -1.07
N ASP A 112 -15.77 -1.30 -2.20
CA ASP A 112 -17.22 -1.25 -2.44
C ASP A 112 -17.98 -2.18 -1.48
N LYS A 113 -19.23 -1.82 -1.16
CA LYS A 113 -20.09 -2.60 -0.27
C LYS A 113 -20.32 -4.03 -0.78
N ASP A 114 -20.46 -4.21 -2.10
CA ASP A 114 -20.75 -5.51 -2.70
C ASP A 114 -19.52 -6.42 -2.65
N VAL A 115 -18.33 -5.84 -2.81
CA VAL A 115 -17.05 -6.52 -2.54
C VAL A 115 -16.94 -6.91 -1.07
N ALA A 116 -17.27 -6.00 -0.14
CA ALA A 116 -17.27 -6.31 1.29
C ALA A 116 -18.23 -7.46 1.63
N HIS A 117 -19.43 -7.49 1.02
CA HIS A 117 -20.37 -8.61 1.17
C HIS A 117 -19.82 -9.92 0.60
N ALA A 118 -19.19 -9.88 -0.58
CA ALA A 118 -18.57 -11.06 -1.18
C ALA A 118 -17.45 -11.63 -0.29
N LEU A 119 -16.58 -10.76 0.24
CA LEU A 119 -15.50 -11.15 1.14
C LEU A 119 -16.00 -11.87 2.39
N ARG A 120 -17.05 -11.35 3.05
CA ARG A 120 -17.66 -12.01 4.22
C ARG A 120 -18.24 -13.38 3.87
N ARG A 121 -18.86 -13.53 2.70
CA ARG A 121 -19.39 -14.82 2.26
C ARG A 121 -18.28 -15.82 2.00
N LEU A 122 -17.19 -15.39 1.36
CA LEU A 122 -16.04 -16.24 1.07
C LEU A 122 -15.32 -16.67 2.35
N SER A 123 -15.18 -15.79 3.34
CA SER A 123 -14.46 -16.09 4.59
C SER A 123 -15.15 -17.16 5.44
N HIS A 124 -16.43 -17.45 5.21
CA HIS A 124 -17.12 -18.57 5.86
C HIS A 124 -16.67 -19.95 5.35
N SER A 125 -16.09 -20.01 4.14
CA SER A 125 -15.74 -21.27 3.47
C SER A 125 -14.25 -21.41 3.17
N TYR A 126 -13.51 -20.30 3.14
CA TYR A 126 -12.11 -20.27 2.72
C TYR A 126 -11.28 -19.38 3.65
N SER A 127 -10.04 -19.80 3.90
CA SER A 127 -9.02 -18.88 4.43
C SER A 127 -8.68 -17.85 3.35
N ILE A 128 -8.82 -16.56 3.66
CA ILE A 128 -8.47 -15.47 2.73
C ILE A 128 -7.21 -14.78 3.21
N VAL A 129 -6.26 -14.55 2.31
CA VAL A 129 -5.03 -13.79 2.59
C VAL A 129 -4.88 -12.67 1.58
N ILE A 130 -4.56 -11.46 2.04
CA ILE A 130 -4.13 -10.36 1.16
C ILE A 130 -2.63 -10.50 0.91
N LEU A 131 -2.23 -10.46 -0.36
CA LEU A 131 -0.84 -10.39 -0.81
C LEU A 131 -0.71 -9.27 -1.85
N SER A 132 -0.38 -8.06 -1.39
CA SER A 132 -0.35 -6.86 -2.23
C SER A 132 1.04 -6.29 -2.39
N ASN A 133 1.36 -5.89 -3.62
CA ASN A 133 2.42 -4.91 -3.81
C ASN A 133 1.83 -3.56 -3.38
N LEU A 134 2.50 -2.88 -2.47
CA LEU A 134 2.15 -1.59 -1.91
C LEU A 134 3.47 -0.83 -1.69
N TRP A 135 3.53 0.41 -2.14
CA TRP A 135 4.68 1.29 -1.98
C TRP A 135 4.66 1.99 -0.62
N GLY A 136 3.52 2.57 -0.25
CA GLY A 136 3.32 3.32 0.97
C GLY A 136 3.04 2.46 2.20
N ALA A 137 2.86 3.14 3.33
CA ALA A 137 2.48 2.48 4.57
C ALA A 137 1.04 1.96 4.49
N PRO A 138 0.74 0.71 4.92
CA PRO A 138 -0.59 0.12 4.79
C PRO A 138 -1.65 0.73 5.73
N PHE A 139 -1.28 1.74 6.52
CA PHE A 139 -2.12 2.33 7.56
C PHE A 139 -3.54 2.70 7.09
N PHE A 140 -3.68 3.37 5.94
CA PHE A 140 -4.98 3.80 5.44
C PHE A 140 -5.79 2.64 4.84
N CYS A 141 -5.14 1.72 4.13
CA CYS A 141 -5.75 0.48 3.67
C CYS A 141 -6.32 -0.32 4.85
N GLU A 142 -5.52 -0.52 5.89
CA GLU A 142 -5.91 -1.21 7.13
C GLU A 142 -7.03 -0.47 7.87
N ARG A 143 -7.03 0.87 7.85
CA ARG A 143 -8.12 1.67 8.43
C ARG A 143 -9.44 1.43 7.71
N ILE A 144 -9.44 1.30 6.39
CA ILE A 144 -10.64 1.01 5.60
C ILE A 144 -11.14 -0.40 5.90
N ILE A 145 -10.26 -1.39 5.90
CA ILE A 145 -10.59 -2.79 6.25
C ILE A 145 -11.25 -2.86 7.63
N ARG A 146 -10.68 -2.17 8.63
CA ARG A 146 -11.28 -2.10 9.98
C ARG A 146 -12.62 -1.39 9.99
N LYS A 147 -12.75 -0.24 9.31
CA LYS A 147 -14.00 0.55 9.27
C LYS A 147 -15.15 -0.24 8.64
N LEU A 148 -14.84 -1.15 7.73
CA LEU A 148 -15.81 -2.04 7.08
C LEU A 148 -15.97 -3.38 7.81
N GLU A 149 -15.33 -3.56 8.97
CA GLU A 149 -15.40 -4.80 9.77
C GLU A 149 -14.96 -6.05 8.97
N LEU A 150 -13.97 -5.87 8.08
CA LEU A 150 -13.42 -6.95 7.25
C LEU A 150 -12.17 -7.58 7.84
N SER A 151 -11.67 -7.10 8.99
CA SER A 151 -10.42 -7.59 9.58
C SER A 151 -10.43 -9.10 9.82
N GLU A 152 -11.54 -9.64 10.32
CA GLU A 152 -11.73 -11.07 10.60
C GLU A 152 -11.96 -11.91 9.34
N CYS A 153 -12.23 -11.29 8.19
CA CYS A 153 -12.35 -12.01 6.91
C CYS A 153 -10.99 -12.50 6.40
N PHE A 154 -9.89 -11.91 6.89
CA PHE A 154 -8.54 -12.17 6.39
C PHE A 154 -7.68 -12.82 7.46
N GLN A 155 -7.19 -14.02 7.17
CA GLN A 155 -6.25 -14.75 8.02
C GLN A 155 -4.90 -14.03 8.12
N ALA A 156 -4.47 -13.38 7.04
CA ALA A 156 -3.31 -12.52 7.04
C ALA A 156 -3.38 -11.48 5.93
N ARG A 157 -2.59 -10.41 6.11
CA ARG A 157 -2.40 -9.34 5.14
C ARG A 157 -0.92 -9.06 5.02
N LEU A 158 -0.38 -9.21 3.82
CA LEU A 158 1.04 -9.12 3.53
C LEU A 158 1.24 -8.03 2.46
N TYR A 159 1.97 -6.98 2.85
CA TYR A 159 2.26 -5.83 2.00
C TYR A 159 3.75 -5.78 1.65
N SER A 160 4.08 -5.52 0.39
CA SER A 160 5.47 -5.45 -0.04
C SER A 160 6.26 -4.35 0.67
N SER A 161 5.62 -3.25 1.08
CA SER A 161 6.24 -2.15 1.83
C SER A 161 6.73 -2.56 3.22
N GLU A 162 6.14 -3.59 3.83
CA GLU A 162 6.55 -4.13 5.13
C GLU A 162 7.48 -5.34 4.99
N TRP A 163 7.18 -6.22 4.04
CA TRP A 163 7.92 -7.46 3.83
C TRP A 163 9.18 -7.29 2.98
N GLN A 164 9.34 -6.15 2.31
CA GLN A 164 10.43 -5.86 1.36
C GLN A 164 10.57 -6.93 0.27
N LEU A 165 9.47 -7.61 -0.07
CA LEU A 165 9.35 -8.59 -1.14
C LEU A 165 8.18 -8.18 -2.03
N LYS A 166 8.34 -8.21 -3.35
CA LYS A 166 7.24 -7.98 -4.30
C LYS A 166 6.85 -9.25 -5.04
N LYS A 167 5.58 -9.35 -5.41
CA LYS A 167 5.13 -10.29 -6.44
C LYS A 167 5.91 -10.01 -7.74
N PRO A 168 6.29 -11.04 -8.52
CA PRO A 168 5.88 -12.45 -8.40
C PRO A 168 6.81 -13.34 -7.53
N HIS A 169 7.62 -12.78 -6.63
CA HIS A 169 8.62 -13.58 -5.90
C HIS A 169 8.01 -14.72 -5.07
N THR A 170 8.46 -15.95 -5.30
CA THR A 170 7.85 -17.17 -4.74
C THR A 170 7.86 -17.21 -3.22
N ALA A 171 8.87 -16.63 -2.55
CA ALA A 171 8.90 -16.59 -1.09
C ALA A 171 7.74 -15.77 -0.50
N PHE A 172 7.23 -14.77 -1.22
CA PHE A 172 6.12 -13.96 -0.78
C PHE A 172 4.81 -14.76 -0.79
N TYR A 173 4.59 -15.55 -1.84
CA TYR A 173 3.47 -16.51 -1.90
C TYR A 173 3.60 -17.64 -0.87
N ARG A 174 4.79 -18.19 -0.65
CA ARG A 174 5.02 -19.22 0.39
C ARG A 174 4.69 -18.68 1.78
N ALA A 175 5.02 -17.42 2.07
CA ALA A 175 4.64 -16.77 3.32
C ALA A 175 3.12 -16.64 3.46
N ALA A 176 2.42 -16.24 2.39
CA ALA A 176 0.95 -16.18 2.37
C ALA A 176 0.31 -17.56 2.63
N LEU A 177 0.77 -18.60 1.95
CA LEU A 177 0.27 -19.98 2.14
C LEU A 177 0.50 -20.45 3.58
N LYS A 178 1.68 -20.23 4.15
CA LYS A 178 1.97 -20.59 5.55
C LYS A 178 1.03 -19.88 6.53
N LYS A 179 0.62 -18.65 6.23
CA LYS A 179 -0.30 -17.89 7.08
C LYS A 179 -1.75 -18.38 6.96
N ALA A 180 -2.13 -18.92 5.81
CA ALA A 180 -3.49 -19.41 5.55
C ALA A 180 -3.87 -20.69 6.32
N GLY A 181 -2.88 -21.44 6.81
CA GLY A 181 -3.05 -22.77 7.41
C GLY A 181 -2.84 -23.89 6.40
#